data_AF-A0A5C7YHT4-F1
#
_entry.id   AF-A0A5C7YHT4-F1
#
_cell.length_a   1.000
_cell.length_b   1.000
_cell.length_c   1.000
_cell.angle_alpha   90.00
_cell.angle_beta   90.00
_cell.angle_gamma   90.00
#
_symmetry.space_group_name_H-M   'P 1'
#
loop_
_entity.id
_entity.type
_entity.pdbx_description
1 polymer ?
#
loop_
_entity_poly.entity_id
_entity_poly.type
_entity_poly.pdbx_seq_one_letter_code
_entity_poly.pdbx_strand_id
1 'polypeptide(L)'
;MKKIAVLFLFLILASCSDDADDNVIQNPNRELTILKVDFLTHTFEGGNSFEFNNIAMTNSLPIEETYLTLGDYGNYTLKYTPTSEVIFDGPITWMGGSYDLPLDFDSSDYETTTLNPTIDLDEIEYFLPTADVLADEGYTNFDYTSVWNSIKNLQVTNDCLNNNGKIGFVLYTPAIGLFQPEVAYWLVILYK
;
A
#
# COMPACT_ATOMS: atom_id res chain seq x y z
N MET A 1 69.10 32.08 -49.46
CA MET A 1 68.89 32.27 -48.02
C MET A 1 67.51 32.86 -47.79
N LYS A 2 66.85 32.51 -46.67
CA LYS A 2 65.46 32.79 -46.25
C LYS A 2 64.42 31.78 -46.75
N LYS A 3 64.31 30.66 -46.01
CA LYS A 3 63.11 29.82 -45.98
C LYS A 3 62.15 30.45 -44.97
N ILE A 4 60.92 30.70 -45.41
CA ILE A 4 59.83 31.27 -44.60
C ILE A 4 59.43 30.23 -43.55
N ALA A 5 59.39 30.68 -42.30
CA ALA A 5 58.98 29.88 -41.15
C ALA A 5 57.49 29.53 -41.26
N VAL A 6 57.19 28.24 -41.19
CA VAL A 6 55.83 27.72 -40.96
C VAL A 6 55.57 27.84 -39.46
N LEU A 7 54.70 28.76 -39.06
CA LEU A 7 54.26 28.91 -37.68
C LEU A 7 52.82 28.42 -37.55
N PHE A 8 52.70 27.25 -36.92
CA PHE A 8 51.69 26.84 -35.95
C PHE A 8 50.54 27.83 -35.69
N LEU A 9 49.30 27.42 -36.03
CA LEU A 9 48.15 27.60 -35.15
C LEU A 9 46.99 26.67 -35.56
N PHE A 10 47.08 25.40 -35.20
CA PHE A 10 45.90 24.54 -35.10
C PHE A 10 45.46 24.54 -33.63
N LEU A 11 44.60 25.50 -33.28
CA LEU A 11 43.67 25.33 -32.17
C LEU A 11 42.60 24.34 -32.65
N ILE A 12 42.55 23.16 -32.07
CA ILE A 12 41.29 22.44 -31.92
C ILE A 12 41.26 21.88 -30.50
N LEU A 13 40.68 22.71 -29.63
CA LEU A 13 39.77 22.35 -28.55
C LEU A 13 39.74 20.85 -28.23
N ALA A 14 40.63 20.41 -27.34
CA ALA A 14 40.34 19.28 -26.47
C ALA A 14 39.23 19.73 -25.51
N SER A 15 37.99 19.68 -25.97
CA SER A 15 36.84 19.62 -25.08
C SER A 15 36.93 18.26 -24.40
N CYS A 16 37.39 18.24 -23.15
CA CYS A 16 36.96 17.18 -22.25
C CYS A 16 35.44 17.24 -22.25
N SER A 17 34.80 16.30 -22.94
CA SER A 17 33.53 15.82 -22.44
C SER A 17 33.86 15.14 -21.12
N ASP A 18 33.74 15.89 -20.03
CA ASP A 18 33.32 15.25 -18.81
C ASP A 18 31.96 14.67 -19.16
N ASP A 19 31.95 13.40 -19.59
CA ASP A 19 30.80 12.56 -19.42
C ASP A 19 30.64 12.47 -17.90
N ALA A 20 30.01 13.50 -17.35
CA ALA A 20 29.30 13.43 -16.10
C ALA A 20 28.31 12.31 -16.35
N ASP A 21 28.74 11.12 -15.95
CA ASP A 21 27.91 9.96 -15.76
C ASP A 21 26.92 10.40 -14.69
N ASP A 22 25.87 11.12 -15.14
CA ASP A 22 24.63 11.39 -14.41
C ASP A 22 24.00 10.00 -14.20
N ASN A 23 24.64 9.21 -13.34
CA ASN A 23 24.05 8.09 -12.66
C ASN A 23 22.99 8.71 -11.75
N VAL A 24 21.87 9.12 -12.35
CA VAL A 24 20.64 9.40 -11.62
C VAL A 24 20.35 8.10 -10.90
N ILE A 25 20.65 8.09 -9.59
CA ILE A 25 20.33 6.96 -8.72
C ILE A 25 18.81 6.85 -8.75
N GLN A 26 18.30 5.98 -9.62
CA GLN A 26 16.88 5.67 -9.68
C GLN A 26 16.54 4.87 -8.43
N ASN A 27 15.54 5.35 -7.69
CA ASN A 27 14.95 4.53 -6.64
C ASN A 27 14.36 3.27 -7.28
N PRO A 28 14.34 2.15 -6.55
CA PRO A 28 13.68 0.94 -7.06
C PRO A 28 12.16 1.17 -7.17
N ASN A 29 11.51 0.27 -7.88
CA ASN A 29 10.07 0.20 -7.94
C ASN A 29 9.51 -0.27 -6.59
N ARG A 30 8.28 0.14 -6.29
CA ARG A 30 7.53 -0.28 -5.11
C ARG A 30 6.26 -0.97 -5.52
N GLU A 31 5.87 -1.92 -4.70
CA GLU A 31 4.60 -2.62 -4.82
C GLU A 31 3.80 -2.37 -3.55
N LEU A 32 2.52 -2.02 -3.73
CA LEU A 32 1.54 -1.98 -2.67
C LEU A 32 0.44 -2.98 -3.01
N THR A 33 0.16 -3.90 -2.11
CA THR A 33 -0.94 -4.85 -2.25
C THR A 33 -1.94 -4.65 -1.13
N ILE A 34 -3.23 -4.63 -1.48
CA ILE A 34 -4.36 -4.58 -0.54
C ILE A 34 -5.08 -5.91 -0.61
N LEU A 35 -5.04 -6.68 0.48
CA LEU A 35 -5.72 -7.98 0.61
C LEU A 35 -7.03 -7.81 1.38
N LYS A 36 -8.12 -8.35 0.86
CA LYS A 36 -9.45 -8.35 1.49
C LYS A 36 -9.65 -9.62 2.31
N VAL A 37 -10.04 -9.45 3.57
CA VAL A 37 -10.36 -10.54 4.49
C VAL A 37 -11.71 -10.27 5.15
N ASP A 38 -12.63 -11.22 5.06
CA ASP A 38 -13.96 -11.12 5.68
C ASP A 38 -13.86 -10.89 7.19
N PHE A 39 -14.67 -9.96 7.73
CA PHE A 39 -14.58 -9.55 9.13
C PHE A 39 -14.95 -10.66 10.12
N LEU A 40 -15.97 -11.46 9.80
CA LEU A 40 -16.52 -12.46 10.73
C LEU A 40 -15.79 -13.80 10.65
N THR A 41 -15.55 -14.27 9.43
CA THR A 41 -15.02 -15.60 9.15
C THR A 41 -13.50 -15.60 9.03
N HIS A 42 -12.88 -14.43 8.84
CA HIS A 42 -11.47 -14.29 8.51
C HIS A 42 -11.07 -15.03 7.24
N THR A 43 -12.03 -15.22 6.31
CA THR A 43 -11.75 -15.81 5.01
C THR A 43 -11.02 -14.79 4.14
N PHE A 44 -9.89 -15.18 3.56
CA PHE A 44 -9.21 -14.38 2.54
C PHE A 44 -10.01 -14.43 1.23
N GLU A 45 -10.36 -13.26 0.69
CA GLU A 45 -11.25 -13.17 -0.48
C GLU A 45 -10.52 -12.81 -1.78
N GLY A 46 -9.36 -12.17 -1.69
CA GLY A 46 -8.55 -11.73 -2.83
C GLY A 46 -7.91 -10.37 -2.56
N GLY A 47 -7.49 -9.64 -3.59
CA GLY A 47 -6.85 -8.34 -3.39
C GLY A 47 -6.43 -7.63 -4.67
N ASN A 48 -5.94 -6.40 -4.51
CA ASN A 48 -5.49 -5.53 -5.58
C ASN A 48 -4.02 -5.16 -5.38
N SER A 49 -3.25 -5.12 -6.45
CA SER A 49 -1.81 -4.78 -6.42
C SER A 49 -1.51 -3.58 -7.30
N PHE A 50 -0.65 -2.70 -6.80
CA PHE A 50 -0.27 -1.45 -7.43
C PHE A 50 1.26 -1.39 -7.54
N GLU A 51 1.78 -0.98 -8.69
CA GLU A 51 3.21 -0.80 -8.93
C GLU A 51 3.53 0.68 -9.13
N PHE A 52 4.53 1.18 -8.40
CA PHE A 52 4.97 2.56 -8.46
C PHE A 52 6.47 2.63 -8.79
N ASN A 53 6.81 3.38 -9.84
CA ASN A 53 8.20 3.50 -10.28
C ASN A 53 8.94 4.60 -9.52
N ASN A 54 10.23 4.39 -9.26
CA ASN A 54 11.14 5.38 -8.68
C ASN A 54 10.73 5.91 -7.28
N ILE A 55 10.20 5.05 -6.41
CA ILE A 55 9.77 5.46 -5.07
C ILE A 55 10.77 5.01 -3.98
N ALA A 56 11.25 5.96 -3.20
CA ALA A 56 12.09 5.66 -2.03
C ALA A 56 11.28 4.93 -0.95
N MET A 57 11.90 3.97 -0.26
CA MET A 57 11.26 3.28 0.86
C MET A 57 11.05 4.26 2.02
N THR A 58 9.92 4.11 2.71
CA THR A 58 9.58 4.90 3.90
C THR A 58 9.63 4.02 5.15
N ASN A 59 9.82 4.65 6.31
CA ASN A 59 9.84 3.94 7.58
C ASN A 59 8.44 3.49 8.04
N SER A 60 7.40 4.14 7.53
CA SER A 60 5.98 3.84 7.73
C SER A 60 5.28 3.59 6.40
N LEU A 61 4.04 3.12 6.42
CA LEU A 61 3.17 3.08 5.25
C LEU A 61 2.96 4.51 4.73
N PRO A 62 3.25 4.77 3.45
CA PRO A 62 3.13 6.11 2.88
C PRO A 62 1.68 6.36 2.44
N ILE A 63 0.73 6.19 3.35
CA ILE A 63 -0.70 6.24 3.08
C ILE A 63 -1.33 7.41 3.82
N GLU A 64 -2.14 8.17 3.09
CA GLU A 64 -3.02 9.19 3.63
C GLU A 64 -4.43 8.61 3.74
N GLU A 65 -4.94 8.58 4.96
CA GLU A 65 -6.29 8.16 5.29
C GLU A 65 -7.22 9.38 5.32
N THR A 66 -8.36 9.29 4.64
CA THR A 66 -9.43 10.30 4.71
C THR A 66 -10.76 9.61 5.02
N TYR A 67 -11.40 10.03 6.11
CA TYR A 67 -12.74 9.60 6.48
C TYR A 67 -13.67 10.81 6.50
N LEU A 68 -14.70 10.79 5.64
CA LEU A 68 -15.67 11.87 5.51
C LEU A 68 -17.07 11.31 5.68
N THR A 69 -17.84 11.86 6.63
CA THR A 69 -19.26 11.55 6.84
C THR A 69 -20.10 12.81 6.71
N LEU A 70 -20.97 12.85 5.70
CA LEU A 70 -21.88 13.95 5.38
C LEU A 70 -23.33 13.50 5.57
N GLY A 71 -23.81 13.55 6.82
CA GLY A 71 -25.16 13.08 7.16
C GLY A 71 -25.29 11.59 6.88
N ASP A 72 -26.15 11.22 5.92
CA ASP A 72 -26.46 9.82 5.62
C ASP A 72 -25.43 9.14 4.69
N TYR A 73 -24.51 9.89 4.10
CA TYR A 73 -23.51 9.37 3.14
C TYR A 73 -22.11 9.84 3.49
N GLY A 74 -21.12 9.03 3.13
CA GLY A 74 -19.71 9.35 3.34
C GLY A 74 -18.81 8.55 2.42
N ASN A 75 -17.51 8.71 2.62
CA ASN A 75 -16.49 7.93 1.95
C ASN A 75 -15.30 7.71 2.89
N TYR A 76 -14.67 6.56 2.70
CA TYR A 76 -13.40 6.22 3.28
C TYR A 76 -12.40 5.98 2.17
N THR A 77 -11.35 6.81 2.14
CA THR A 77 -10.41 6.84 1.04
C THR A 77 -9.00 6.67 1.57
N LEU A 78 -8.23 5.81 0.91
CA LEU A 78 -6.79 5.65 1.13
C LEU A 78 -6.05 6.12 -0.11
N LYS A 79 -5.08 7.02 0.08
CA LYS A 79 -4.26 7.57 -0.99
C LYS A 79 -2.79 7.23 -0.76
N TYR A 80 -2.12 6.74 -1.79
CA TYR A 80 -0.68 6.54 -1.77
C TYR A 80 0.02 7.91 -1.90
N THR A 81 0.62 8.38 -0.81
CA THR A 81 1.16 9.74 -0.71
C THR A 81 2.24 10.11 -1.73
N PRO A 82 3.15 9.21 -2.17
CA PRO A 82 4.21 9.59 -3.10
C PRO A 82 3.72 10.00 -4.48
N THR A 83 2.61 9.42 -4.97
CA THR A 83 2.02 9.74 -6.28
C THR A 83 0.66 10.40 -6.20
N SER A 84 0.06 10.47 -5.00
CA SER A 84 -1.32 10.90 -4.77
C SER A 84 -2.38 10.05 -5.48
N GLU A 85 -2.06 8.81 -5.81
CA GLU A 85 -3.02 7.87 -6.38
C GLU A 85 -3.96 7.31 -5.31
N VAL A 86 -5.25 7.22 -5.63
CA VAL A 86 -6.25 6.60 -4.77
C VAL A 86 -6.16 5.09 -4.95
N ILE A 87 -5.85 4.39 -3.85
CA ILE A 87 -5.68 2.93 -3.82
C ILE A 87 -6.90 2.22 -3.23
N PHE A 88 -7.76 2.96 -2.52
CA PHE A 88 -9.05 2.49 -2.04
C PHE A 88 -10.01 3.68 -1.91
N ASP A 89 -11.26 3.50 -2.36
CA ASP A 89 -12.33 4.48 -2.19
C ASP A 89 -13.66 3.77 -1.93
N GLY A 90 -14.00 3.62 -0.66
CA GLY A 90 -15.18 2.90 -0.21
C GLY A 90 -16.28 3.86 0.25
N PRO A 91 -17.50 3.79 -0.30
CA PRO A 91 -18.63 4.60 0.16
C PRO A 91 -19.06 4.18 1.58
N ILE A 92 -19.60 5.12 2.34
CA ILE A 92 -20.19 4.88 3.66
C ILE A 92 -21.63 5.34 3.64
N THR A 93 -22.52 4.60 4.28
CA THR A 93 -23.94 4.95 4.41
C THR A 93 -24.40 4.78 5.86
N TRP A 94 -25.26 5.70 6.32
CA TRP A 94 -25.86 5.64 7.64
C TRP A 94 -27.00 4.62 7.71
N MET A 95 -27.02 3.79 8.76
CA MET A 95 -28.02 2.75 9.04
C MET A 95 -28.27 1.77 7.88
N GLY A 96 -27.20 1.39 7.18
CA GLY A 96 -27.24 0.40 6.12
C GLY A 96 -26.13 0.64 5.11
N GLY A 97 -26.09 -0.20 4.08
CA GLY A 97 -25.08 -0.13 3.03
C GLY A 97 -24.25 -1.40 2.96
N SER A 98 -23.85 -1.74 1.76
CA SER A 98 -22.92 -2.81 1.48
C SER A 98 -22.06 -2.32 0.33
N TYR A 99 -20.77 -2.57 0.41
CA TYR A 99 -19.88 -2.25 -0.69
C TYR A 99 -19.01 -3.47 -0.90
N ASP A 100 -19.11 -4.07 -2.08
CA ASP A 100 -18.19 -5.11 -2.48
C ASP A 100 -17.04 -4.45 -3.23
N LEU A 101 -15.86 -4.45 -2.60
CA LEU A 101 -14.65 -3.94 -3.21
C LEU A 101 -14.37 -4.71 -4.51
N PRO A 102 -14.31 -4.05 -5.68
CA PRO A 102 -13.89 -4.71 -6.90
C PRO A 102 -12.46 -5.25 -6.74
N LEU A 103 -12.30 -6.56 -6.91
CA LEU A 103 -11.02 -7.25 -6.84
C LEU A 103 -10.46 -7.47 -8.25
N ASP A 104 -9.17 -7.16 -8.42
CA ASP A 104 -8.40 -7.50 -9.62
C ASP A 104 -8.02 -8.99 -9.62
N PHE A 105 -7.84 -9.55 -8.42
CA PHE A 105 -7.45 -10.94 -8.21
C PHE A 105 -8.32 -11.57 -7.12
N ASP A 106 -8.88 -12.74 -7.42
CA ASP A 106 -9.59 -13.55 -6.45
C ASP A 106 -8.61 -14.35 -5.58
N SER A 107 -9.07 -14.88 -4.45
CA SER A 107 -8.25 -15.67 -3.53
C SER A 107 -7.48 -16.83 -4.21
N SER A 108 -8.03 -17.45 -5.25
CA SER A 108 -7.39 -18.55 -5.99
C SER A 108 -6.21 -18.13 -6.86
N ASP A 109 -6.09 -16.84 -7.17
CA ASP A 109 -5.00 -16.31 -8.01
C ASP A 109 -3.71 -16.14 -7.22
N TYR A 110 -3.78 -16.14 -5.88
CA TYR A 110 -2.63 -15.98 -5.01
C TYR A 110 -1.93 -17.30 -4.73
N GLU A 111 -0.63 -17.34 -5.00
CA GLU A 111 0.21 -18.48 -4.65
C GLU A 111 0.40 -18.58 -3.13
N THR A 112 0.36 -19.83 -2.64
CA THR A 112 0.59 -20.14 -1.22
C THR A 112 1.95 -20.80 -1.04
N THR A 113 2.50 -20.63 0.15
CA THR A 113 3.77 -21.20 0.57
C THR A 113 3.57 -22.06 1.82
N THR A 114 4.57 -22.89 2.14
CA THR A 114 4.61 -23.61 3.42
C THR A 114 5.23 -22.78 4.54
N LEU A 115 5.63 -21.54 4.27
CA LEU A 115 6.18 -20.64 5.26
C LEU A 115 5.05 -20.11 6.13
N ASN A 116 5.34 -19.92 7.40
CA ASN A 116 4.36 -19.52 8.40
C ASN A 116 4.95 -18.38 9.26
N PRO A 117 5.14 -17.19 8.65
CA PRO A 117 5.75 -16.07 9.34
C PRO A 117 4.85 -15.54 10.46
N THR A 118 5.49 -15.07 11.53
CA THR A 118 4.85 -14.32 12.61
C THR A 118 5.24 -12.86 12.49
N ILE A 119 4.31 -11.96 12.81
CA ILE A 119 4.57 -10.52 12.92
C ILE A 119 4.48 -10.09 14.37
N ASP A 120 5.20 -9.02 14.71
CA ASP A 120 4.97 -8.28 15.94
C ASP A 120 3.84 -7.28 15.69
N LEU A 121 2.71 -7.44 16.37
CA LEU A 121 1.55 -6.57 16.21
C LEU A 121 1.81 -5.14 16.72
N ASP A 122 2.84 -4.94 17.54
CA ASP A 122 3.25 -3.60 18.02
C ASP A 122 3.98 -2.80 16.93
N GLU A 123 4.47 -3.45 15.87
CA GLU A 123 5.16 -2.82 14.73
C GLU A 123 4.23 -2.54 13.53
N ILE A 124 2.93 -2.86 13.66
CA ILE A 124 1.93 -2.70 12.60
C ILE A 124 1.26 -1.34 12.68
N GLU A 125 0.94 -0.76 11.52
CA GLU A 125 0.14 0.45 11.42
C GLU A 125 -1.35 0.11 11.30
N TYR A 126 -2.18 0.80 12.07
CA TYR A 126 -3.63 0.56 12.14
C TYR A 126 -4.39 1.79 11.65
N PHE A 127 -5.28 1.58 10.68
CA PHE A 127 -6.18 2.59 10.13
C PHE A 127 -7.60 2.23 10.55
N LEU A 128 -8.10 2.94 11.56
CA LEU A 128 -9.36 2.61 12.23
C LEU A 128 -10.24 3.86 12.33
N PRO A 129 -10.69 4.40 11.20
CA PRO A 129 -11.42 5.66 11.16
C PRO A 129 -12.77 5.57 11.89
N THR A 130 -13.29 4.36 12.04
CA THR A 130 -14.55 4.04 12.70
C THR A 130 -14.36 3.37 14.06
N ALA A 131 -13.12 3.15 14.54
CA ALA A 131 -12.91 2.46 15.82
C ALA A 131 -13.62 3.16 16.97
N ASP A 132 -13.65 4.50 17.00
CA ASP A 132 -14.36 5.23 18.05
C ASP A 132 -15.88 4.99 17.98
N VAL A 133 -16.45 4.96 16.77
CA VAL A 133 -17.88 4.64 16.54
C VAL A 133 -18.18 3.20 16.96
N LEU A 134 -17.33 2.26 16.56
CA LEU A 134 -17.45 0.84 16.89
C LEU A 134 -17.28 0.62 18.39
N ALA A 135 -16.36 1.33 19.04
CA ALA A 135 -16.14 1.26 20.48
C ALA A 135 -17.36 1.76 21.26
N ASP A 136 -17.99 2.85 20.83
CA ASP A 136 -19.24 3.35 21.39
C ASP A 136 -20.40 2.34 21.25
N GLU A 137 -20.36 1.53 20.19
CA GLU A 137 -21.29 0.42 19.96
C GLU A 137 -20.88 -0.90 20.65
N GLY A 138 -19.78 -0.89 21.41
CA GLY A 138 -19.31 -2.02 22.22
C GLY A 138 -18.26 -2.92 21.55
N TYR A 139 -17.80 -2.59 20.35
CA TYR A 139 -16.77 -3.32 19.61
C TYR A 139 -15.38 -2.73 19.88
N THR A 140 -14.70 -3.27 20.88
CA THR A 140 -13.40 -2.78 21.36
C THR A 140 -12.26 -3.79 21.22
N ASN A 141 -12.57 -5.02 20.79
CA ASN A 141 -11.59 -6.07 20.65
C ASN A 141 -11.64 -6.67 19.24
N PHE A 142 -10.53 -6.54 18.52
CA PHE A 142 -10.38 -6.99 17.14
C PHE A 142 -9.36 -8.13 17.08
N ASP A 143 -9.69 -9.22 16.37
CA ASP A 143 -8.82 -10.40 16.26
C ASP A 143 -7.83 -10.27 15.09
N TYR A 144 -6.88 -9.34 15.22
CA TYR A 144 -5.81 -9.14 14.23
C TYR A 144 -4.97 -10.40 13.99
N THR A 145 -4.91 -11.31 14.98
CA THR A 145 -4.18 -12.57 14.84
C THR A 145 -4.88 -13.49 13.83
N SER A 146 -6.20 -13.62 13.91
CA SER A 146 -6.97 -14.39 12.92
C SER A 146 -6.92 -13.76 11.53
N VAL A 147 -6.97 -12.42 11.44
CA VAL A 147 -6.77 -11.70 10.16
C VAL A 147 -5.39 -11.98 9.58
N TRP A 148 -4.32 -11.89 10.37
CA TRP A 148 -2.97 -12.25 9.90
C TRP A 148 -2.89 -13.72 9.48
N ASN A 149 -3.49 -14.62 10.25
CA ASN A 149 -3.43 -16.05 9.99
C ASN A 149 -4.07 -16.46 8.66
N SER A 150 -5.00 -15.67 8.11
CA SER A 150 -5.64 -15.96 6.83
C SER A 150 -4.76 -15.63 5.62
N ILE A 151 -3.79 -14.72 5.76
CA ILE A 151 -2.93 -14.21 4.67
C ILE A 151 -1.44 -14.49 4.84
N LYS A 152 -0.99 -14.93 6.02
CA LYS A 152 0.45 -15.11 6.33
C LYS A 152 1.19 -16.11 5.44
N ASN A 153 0.50 -17.10 4.88
CA ASN A 153 1.11 -18.13 4.04
C ASN A 153 1.15 -17.74 2.56
N LEU A 154 0.60 -16.59 2.16
CA LEU A 154 0.65 -16.13 0.77
C LEU A 154 2.08 -15.77 0.36
N GLN A 155 2.46 -16.06 -0.88
CA GLN A 155 3.78 -15.71 -1.41
C GLN A 155 4.02 -14.19 -1.35
N VAL A 156 3.01 -13.38 -1.70
CA VAL A 156 3.09 -11.90 -1.62
C VAL A 156 3.37 -11.40 -0.20
N THR A 157 2.81 -12.05 0.82
CA THR A 157 3.05 -11.71 2.23
C THR A 157 4.49 -12.02 2.62
N ASN A 158 4.98 -13.20 2.22
CA ASN A 158 6.36 -13.58 2.47
C ASN A 158 7.35 -12.66 1.73
N ASP A 159 7.04 -12.28 0.50
CA ASP A 159 7.87 -11.35 -0.28
C ASP A 159 7.92 -9.97 0.37
N CYS A 160 6.80 -9.47 0.88
CA CYS A 160 6.76 -8.22 1.65
C CYS A 160 7.72 -8.27 2.84
N LEU A 161 7.62 -9.33 3.67
CA LEU A 161 8.49 -9.50 4.85
C LEU A 161 9.98 -9.62 4.49
N ASN A 162 10.32 -10.41 3.45
CA ASN A 162 11.71 -10.60 3.03
C ASN A 162 12.35 -9.33 2.46
N ASN A 163 11.55 -8.37 2.02
CA ASN A 163 12.02 -7.06 1.55
C ASN A 163 11.97 -5.97 2.64
N ASN A 164 11.80 -6.35 3.91
CA ASN A 164 11.61 -5.43 5.04
C ASN A 164 10.43 -4.47 4.81
N GLY A 165 9.37 -4.98 4.17
CA GLY A 165 8.17 -4.25 3.84
C GLY A 165 7.40 -3.77 5.07
N LYS A 166 6.37 -2.96 4.82
CA LYS A 166 5.47 -2.42 5.83
C LYS A 166 4.11 -3.07 5.70
N ILE A 167 3.48 -3.30 6.85
CA ILE A 167 2.19 -3.96 6.95
C ILE A 167 1.23 -3.02 7.68
N GLY A 168 -0.01 -2.98 7.22
CA GLY A 168 -1.06 -2.23 7.90
C GLY A 168 -2.39 -2.94 7.88
N PHE A 169 -3.19 -2.70 8.91
CA PHE A 169 -4.57 -3.18 9.00
C PHE A 169 -5.54 -2.02 8.90
N VAL A 170 -6.55 -2.20 8.07
CA VAL A 170 -7.64 -1.26 7.89
C VAL A 170 -8.93 -2.00 8.20
N LEU A 171 -9.74 -1.45 9.10
CA LEU A 171 -11.12 -1.91 9.26
C LEU A 171 -12.04 -1.03 8.43
N TYR A 172 -12.66 -1.59 7.41
CA TYR A 172 -13.64 -0.88 6.60
C TYR A 172 -15.06 -1.36 6.88
N THR A 173 -15.95 -0.40 7.16
CA THR A 173 -17.34 -0.63 7.52
C THR A 173 -18.24 0.25 6.64
N PRO A 174 -18.86 -0.30 5.57
CA PRO A 174 -19.67 0.50 4.64
C PRO A 174 -20.97 1.01 5.29
N ALA A 175 -21.42 0.39 6.38
CA ALA A 175 -22.58 0.81 7.16
C ALA A 175 -22.15 1.35 8.53
N ILE A 176 -22.63 2.54 8.90
CA ILE A 176 -22.37 3.21 10.19
C ILE A 176 -23.67 3.59 10.91
N GLY A 177 -23.61 3.93 12.20
CA GLY A 177 -24.79 4.29 13.02
C GLY A 177 -25.59 3.10 13.54
N LEU A 178 -25.30 1.91 13.00
CA LEU A 178 -25.47 0.61 13.61
C LEU A 178 -24.49 -0.31 12.88
N PHE A 179 -23.44 -0.75 13.56
CA PHE A 179 -22.42 -1.61 12.98
C PHE A 179 -23.04 -2.92 12.49
N GLN A 180 -22.74 -3.23 11.23
CA GLN A 180 -23.18 -4.41 10.51
C GLN A 180 -21.93 -5.23 10.16
N PRO A 181 -21.49 -6.14 11.05
CA PRO A 181 -20.28 -6.93 10.82
C PRO A 181 -20.36 -7.80 9.57
N GLU A 182 -21.56 -8.12 9.08
CA GLU A 182 -21.81 -8.92 7.88
C GLU A 182 -21.42 -8.25 6.56
N VAL A 183 -21.20 -6.92 6.56
CA VAL A 183 -20.73 -6.16 5.39
C VAL A 183 -19.36 -5.52 5.63
N ALA A 184 -18.79 -5.72 6.82
CA ALA A 184 -17.48 -5.23 7.17
C ALA A 184 -16.39 -6.19 6.67
N TYR A 185 -15.21 -5.66 6.40
CA TYR A 185 -14.05 -6.48 6.08
C TYR A 185 -12.76 -5.76 6.49
N TRP A 186 -11.71 -6.56 6.65
CA TRP A 186 -10.36 -6.09 6.84
C TRP A 186 -9.69 -5.90 5.49
N LEU A 187 -8.96 -4.80 5.36
CA LEU A 187 -7.94 -4.68 4.32
C LEU A 187 -6.57 -4.79 4.97
N VAL A 188 -5.76 -5.73 4.49
CA VAL A 188 -4.36 -5.89 4.89
C VAL A 188 -3.48 -5.30 3.82
N ILE A 189 -2.72 -4.28 4.17
CA ILE A 189 -1.83 -3.58 3.26
C ILE A 189 -0.43 -4.16 3.39
N LEU A 190 0.17 -4.51 2.27
CA LEU A 190 1.55 -4.97 2.15
C LEU A 190 2.31 -4.00 1.24
N TYR A 191 3.38 -3.39 1.73
CA TYR A 191 4.17 -2.40 0.98
C TYR A 191 5.66 -2.77 0.97
N LYS A 192 6.27 -2.88 -0.21
CA LYS A 192 7.69 -3.25 -0.37
C LYS A 192 8.38 -2.46 -1.47
#